data_AF-A0A8J6ZTX8-F1
#
_entry.id   AF-A0A8J6ZTX8-F1
#
_cell.length_a   1.000
_cell.length_b   1.000
_cell.length_c   1.000
_cell.angle_alpha   90.00
_cell.angle_beta   90.00
_cell.angle_gamma   90.00
#
_symmetry.space_group_name_H-M   'P 1'
#
loop_
_entity.id
_entity.type
_entity.pdbx_description
1 polymer ?
#
loop_
_entity_poly.entity_id
_entity_poly.type
_entity_poly.pdbx_seq_one_letter_code
_entity_poly.pdbx_strand_id
1 'polypeptide(L)'
;MLNPHYYFQFKDQTEAGIVPQVTVELLNFYSNQNLSRKKWIKKPEFIVNYDNDNKKIHSKPISYGIISKYIYYNNSFSSDNFDLFRYECFWLDNTIDIQIDFHKFDPDSTETLAIVLPQDQMYGEKYPIHLKIDREGHIYTSMQRALIQRIISLRNQLVIQSNEALLSDWIFDLRTLIGDAISLVDITLHQFYNKAQYDPLPGWNFEKQKVGEKFGRRFIDKLKWIGLITGNPLDNARDELSSFHKLREIRNHMMHFDPPSLVVPLEEAAIWLNQIVDVAFLVSKIRDKIGANGSTSILNFMLQKEVIFVPKPSFTARLPLNSRESGYLCSCWPSGEQDAGNNLDTEDDATKSVADLQIVSSTQSLEIEQPSVLGSEQTDSSKNSSPSTKGSTPKGFGKKSKY
;
A
#
# COMPACT_ATOMS: atom_id res chain seq x y z
N MET A 1 -32.45 7.07 -23.42
CA MET A 1 -31.52 7.47 -24.51
C MET A 1 -30.11 7.33 -23.97
N LEU A 2 -29.24 6.58 -24.66
CA LEU A 2 -27.82 6.49 -24.28
C LEU A 2 -27.16 7.86 -24.53
N ASN A 3 -26.52 8.42 -23.51
CA ASN A 3 -25.75 9.65 -23.63
C ASN A 3 -24.42 9.31 -24.30
N PRO A 4 -24.05 9.91 -25.46
CA PRO A 4 -22.81 9.56 -26.16
C PRO A 4 -21.57 10.22 -25.57
N HIS A 5 -21.73 11.14 -24.63
CA HIS A 5 -20.62 11.94 -24.09
C HIS A 5 -19.97 11.26 -22.89
N TYR A 6 -18.65 11.01 -22.97
CA TYR A 6 -17.83 10.50 -21.88
C TYR A 6 -17.37 11.65 -20.96
N TYR A 7 -17.79 11.60 -19.71
CA TYR A 7 -17.49 12.65 -18.72
C TYR A 7 -16.10 12.54 -18.10
N PHE A 8 -15.44 11.39 -18.18
CA PHE A 8 -14.12 11.16 -17.61
C PHE A 8 -13.13 10.69 -18.66
N GLN A 9 -11.89 11.15 -18.54
CA GLN A 9 -10.78 10.72 -19.37
C GLN A 9 -9.54 10.52 -18.50
N PHE A 10 -8.68 9.59 -18.90
CA PHE A 10 -7.35 9.51 -18.32
C PHE A 10 -6.45 10.56 -18.94
N LYS A 11 -5.67 11.23 -18.11
CA LYS A 11 -4.55 12.06 -18.58
C LYS A 11 -3.54 11.18 -19.33
N ASP A 12 -2.96 11.69 -20.41
CA ASP A 12 -2.06 10.90 -21.25
C ASP A 12 -0.82 10.39 -20.51
N GLN A 13 -0.35 11.16 -19.53
CA GLN A 13 0.87 10.88 -18.78
C GLN A 13 0.55 10.58 -17.31
N THR A 14 1.26 9.60 -16.75
CA THR A 14 1.34 9.37 -15.29
C THR A 14 1.88 10.62 -14.60
N GLU A 15 1.47 10.83 -13.35
CA GLU A 15 1.98 11.93 -12.54
C GLU A 15 3.51 11.88 -12.43
N ALA A 16 4.12 13.07 -12.44
CA ALA A 16 5.56 13.22 -12.38
C ALA A 16 6.11 12.65 -11.07
N GLY A 17 7.14 11.80 -11.17
CA GLY A 17 7.82 11.24 -10.00
C GLY A 17 7.41 9.81 -9.64
N ILE A 18 6.18 9.37 -9.97
CA ILE A 18 5.72 8.00 -9.70
C ILE A 18 6.59 6.98 -10.45
N VAL A 19 6.77 7.15 -11.76
CA VAL A 19 7.59 6.21 -12.57
C VAL A 19 9.02 6.10 -12.02
N PRO A 20 9.75 7.19 -11.73
CA PRO A 20 11.03 7.11 -11.03
C PRO A 20 10.99 6.38 -9.68
N GLN A 21 9.98 6.63 -8.84
CA GLN A 21 9.84 5.99 -7.52
C GLN A 21 9.69 4.48 -7.67
N VAL A 22 8.69 4.04 -8.44
CA VAL A 22 8.42 2.62 -8.71
C VAL A 22 9.63 1.93 -9.32
N THR A 23 10.33 2.60 -10.25
CA THR A 23 11.55 2.05 -10.86
C THR A 23 12.64 1.81 -9.82
N VAL A 24 12.89 2.76 -8.92
CA VAL A 24 13.91 2.62 -7.87
C VAL A 24 13.55 1.51 -6.89
N GLU A 25 12.29 1.40 -6.50
CA GLU A 25 11.79 0.36 -5.60
C GLU A 25 12.01 -1.05 -6.19
N LEU A 26 11.61 -1.27 -7.44
CA LEU A 26 11.84 -2.53 -8.15
C LEU A 26 13.33 -2.87 -8.26
N LEU A 27 14.17 -1.91 -8.65
CA LEU A 27 15.61 -2.16 -8.78
C LEU A 27 16.27 -2.44 -7.44
N ASN A 28 15.87 -1.74 -6.37
CA ASN A 28 16.39 -2.00 -5.03
C ASN A 28 16.03 -3.40 -4.57
N PHE A 29 14.79 -3.84 -4.81
CA PHE A 29 14.33 -5.20 -4.51
C PHE A 29 15.15 -6.25 -5.27
N TYR A 30 15.20 -6.16 -6.60
CA TYR A 30 15.81 -7.19 -7.44
C TYR A 30 17.34 -7.25 -7.34
N SER A 31 17.99 -6.14 -6.97
CA SER A 31 19.44 -6.10 -6.79
C SER A 31 19.89 -6.33 -5.35
N ASN A 32 18.95 -6.38 -4.41
CA ASN A 32 19.19 -6.37 -2.96
C ASN A 32 20.14 -5.23 -2.53
N GLN A 33 19.97 -4.04 -3.12
CA GLN A 33 20.74 -2.84 -2.81
C GLN A 33 19.79 -1.69 -2.53
N ASN A 34 20.14 -0.81 -1.59
CA ASN A 34 19.37 0.42 -1.35
C ASN A 34 20.10 1.61 -1.98
N LEU A 35 19.85 1.85 -3.28
CA LEU A 35 20.48 2.95 -4.02
C LEU A 35 19.47 4.04 -4.35
N SER A 36 19.95 5.28 -4.39
CA SER A 36 19.16 6.42 -4.85
C SER A 36 19.01 6.44 -6.37
N ARG A 37 17.98 7.11 -6.87
CA ARG A 37 17.73 7.34 -8.31
C ARG A 37 18.99 7.76 -9.08
N LYS A 38 19.74 8.73 -8.55
CA LYS A 38 20.97 9.24 -9.20
C LYS A 38 22.04 8.17 -9.37
N LYS A 39 22.14 7.22 -8.43
CA LYS A 39 23.07 6.09 -8.52
C LYS A 39 22.57 5.05 -9.53
N TRP A 40 21.26 4.77 -9.53
CA TRP A 40 20.64 3.85 -10.49
C TRP A 40 20.77 4.28 -11.95
N ILE A 41 20.63 5.58 -12.23
CA ILE A 41 20.82 6.12 -13.59
C ILE A 41 22.23 5.84 -14.14
N LYS A 42 23.24 5.74 -13.28
CA LYS A 42 24.64 5.50 -13.67
C LYS A 42 25.03 4.02 -13.67
N LYS A 43 24.18 3.15 -13.11
CA LYS A 43 24.47 1.71 -13.00
C LYS A 43 24.27 1.07 -14.38
N PRO A 44 25.22 0.24 -14.86
CA PRO A 44 25.02 -0.55 -16.07
C PRO A 44 23.90 -1.57 -15.88
N GLU A 45 23.46 -2.15 -16.98
CA GLU A 45 22.55 -3.29 -16.99
C GLU A 45 23.11 -4.45 -16.18
N PHE A 46 22.22 -5.17 -15.52
CA PHE A 46 22.57 -6.37 -14.75
C PHE A 46 21.49 -7.44 -14.93
N ILE A 47 21.87 -8.68 -14.62
CA ILE A 47 20.99 -9.85 -14.67
C ILE A 47 20.76 -10.33 -13.24
N VAL A 48 19.51 -10.70 -12.95
CA VAL A 48 19.11 -11.32 -11.70
C VAL A 48 19.16 -12.83 -11.90
N ASN A 49 19.87 -13.52 -11.01
CA ASN A 49 19.99 -14.97 -11.02
C ASN A 49 19.24 -15.51 -9.80
N TYR A 50 18.32 -16.45 -10.02
CA TYR A 50 17.56 -17.09 -8.94
C TYR A 50 17.23 -18.54 -9.30
N ASP A 51 16.94 -19.33 -8.26
CA ASP A 51 16.52 -20.72 -8.42
C ASP A 51 14.99 -20.79 -8.39
N ASN A 52 14.40 -21.53 -9.32
CA ASN A 52 12.98 -21.84 -9.36
C ASN A 52 12.81 -23.33 -9.71
N ASP A 53 12.16 -24.12 -8.85
CA ASP A 53 11.97 -25.56 -9.03
C ASP A 53 13.25 -26.33 -9.42
N ASN A 54 14.35 -26.06 -8.71
CA ASN A 54 15.69 -26.62 -8.97
C ASN A 54 16.30 -26.25 -10.33
N LYS A 55 15.72 -25.28 -11.06
CA LYS A 55 16.29 -24.69 -12.27
C LYS A 55 16.84 -23.31 -11.95
N LYS A 56 18.07 -23.06 -12.40
CA LYS A 56 18.64 -21.71 -12.40
C LYS A 56 17.99 -20.91 -13.52
N ILE A 57 17.34 -19.82 -13.16
CA ILE A 57 16.76 -18.85 -14.08
C ILE A 57 17.64 -17.60 -14.10
N HIS A 58 17.80 -17.05 -15.30
CA HIS A 58 18.47 -15.79 -15.55
C HIS A 58 17.43 -14.81 -16.09
N SER A 59 17.31 -13.65 -15.46
CA SER A 59 16.44 -12.60 -15.98
C SER A 59 16.96 -12.05 -17.31
N LYS A 60 16.10 -11.32 -18.04
CA LYS A 60 16.59 -10.38 -19.05
C LYS A 60 17.47 -9.31 -18.40
N PRO A 61 18.43 -8.70 -19.12
CA PRO A 61 19.15 -7.55 -18.60
C PRO A 61 18.19 -6.43 -18.19
N ILE A 62 18.36 -5.90 -16.99
CA ILE A 62 17.57 -4.79 -16.45
C ILE A 62 18.46 -3.62 -16.05
N SER A 63 17.93 -2.42 -16.17
CA SER A 63 18.54 -1.17 -15.71
C SER A 63 17.45 -0.15 -15.41
N TYR A 64 17.82 0.99 -14.84
CA TYR A 64 16.91 2.12 -14.66
C TYR A 64 16.23 2.51 -15.97
N GLY A 65 17.01 2.69 -17.04
CA GLY A 65 16.48 3.09 -18.34
C GLY A 65 15.47 2.10 -18.90
N ILE A 66 15.74 0.79 -18.79
CA ILE A 66 14.87 -0.28 -19.29
C ILE A 66 13.54 -0.30 -18.52
N ILE A 67 13.61 -0.38 -17.19
CA ILE A 67 12.42 -0.50 -16.33
C ILE A 67 11.58 0.77 -16.40
N SER A 68 12.19 1.96 -16.29
CA SER A 68 11.43 3.22 -16.36
C SER A 68 10.76 3.41 -17.72
N LYS A 69 11.44 3.04 -18.81
CA LYS A 69 10.89 3.13 -20.17
C LYS A 69 9.72 2.18 -20.32
N TYR A 70 9.85 0.94 -19.85
CA TYR A 70 8.77 -0.03 -19.88
C TYR A 70 7.53 0.46 -19.11
N ILE A 71 7.72 0.94 -17.88
CA ILE A 71 6.63 1.45 -17.05
C ILE A 71 5.97 2.67 -17.71
N TYR A 72 6.75 3.59 -18.26
CA TYR A 72 6.23 4.78 -18.92
C TYR A 72 5.32 4.45 -20.10
N TYR A 73 5.68 3.46 -20.93
CA TYR A 73 4.85 3.06 -22.07
C TYR A 73 3.63 2.22 -21.68
N ASN A 74 3.77 1.34 -20.68
CA ASN A 74 2.72 0.38 -20.34
C ASN A 74 1.82 0.84 -19.19
N ASN A 75 2.18 1.91 -18.46
CA ASN A 75 1.54 2.36 -17.22
C ASN A 75 1.36 1.23 -16.19
N SER A 76 2.27 0.26 -16.23
CA SER A 76 2.23 -0.95 -15.42
C SER A 76 3.60 -1.63 -15.48
N PHE A 77 3.81 -2.56 -14.56
CA PHE A 77 4.96 -3.45 -14.49
C PHE A 77 4.49 -4.91 -14.41
N SER A 78 5.23 -5.80 -15.06
CA SER A 78 5.07 -7.25 -14.97
C SER A 78 6.45 -7.89 -14.91
N SER A 79 6.72 -8.63 -13.83
CA SER A 79 7.98 -9.35 -13.63
C SER A 79 8.24 -10.38 -14.75
N ASP A 80 7.18 -11.01 -15.26
CA ASP A 80 7.24 -12.04 -16.29
C ASP A 80 7.86 -11.52 -17.60
N ASN A 81 7.62 -10.24 -17.94
CA ASN A 81 8.17 -9.65 -19.16
C ASN A 81 9.70 -9.52 -19.13
N PHE A 82 10.31 -9.66 -17.95
CA PHE A 82 11.76 -9.59 -17.71
C PHE A 82 12.34 -10.91 -17.19
N ASP A 83 11.56 -11.99 -17.17
CA ASP A 83 11.94 -13.28 -16.57
C ASP A 83 12.38 -13.15 -15.09
N LEU A 84 11.75 -12.21 -14.35
CA LEU A 84 12.00 -11.95 -12.94
C LEU A 84 11.02 -12.72 -12.06
N PHE A 85 11.44 -13.10 -10.86
CA PHE A 85 10.52 -13.58 -9.83
C PHE A 85 9.58 -12.44 -9.37
N ARG A 86 8.44 -12.81 -8.80
CA ARG A 86 7.40 -11.84 -8.42
C ARG A 86 7.89 -10.87 -7.36
N TYR A 87 7.55 -9.60 -7.54
CA TYR A 87 7.70 -8.59 -6.47
C TYR A 87 6.46 -8.67 -5.58
N GLU A 88 6.57 -9.37 -4.45
CA GLU A 88 5.46 -9.56 -3.52
C GLU A 88 5.95 -9.82 -2.08
N CYS A 89 5.09 -9.54 -1.11
CA CYS A 89 5.27 -9.92 0.28
C CYS A 89 4.49 -11.21 0.53
N PHE A 90 5.21 -12.30 0.83
CA PHE A 90 4.62 -13.64 0.97
C PHE A 90 3.40 -13.69 1.89
N TRP A 91 3.45 -13.10 3.08
CA TRP A 91 2.33 -13.22 4.03
C TRP A 91 1.19 -12.21 3.80
N LEU A 92 1.39 -11.17 2.98
CA LEU A 92 0.35 -10.18 2.64
C LEU A 92 -0.31 -10.46 1.28
N ASP A 93 0.51 -10.73 0.26
CA ASP A 93 0.10 -10.81 -1.13
C ASP A 93 -0.15 -12.25 -1.60
N ASN A 94 0.55 -13.24 -1.02
CA ASN A 94 0.41 -14.61 -1.48
C ASN A 94 -1.03 -15.08 -1.23
N THR A 95 -1.68 -15.43 -2.32
CA THR A 95 -3.08 -15.81 -2.33
C THR A 95 -3.16 -17.23 -2.87
N ILE A 96 -3.59 -18.15 -2.00
CA ILE A 96 -4.14 -19.42 -2.44
C ILE A 96 -5.63 -19.17 -2.60
N ASP A 97 -6.10 -19.24 -3.84
CA ASP A 97 -7.50 -19.21 -4.23
C ASP A 97 -7.84 -20.58 -4.80
N ILE A 98 -8.68 -21.32 -4.08
CA ILE A 98 -9.16 -22.61 -4.53
C ILE A 98 -10.68 -22.55 -4.58
N GLN A 99 -11.21 -22.93 -5.74
CA GLN A 99 -12.61 -23.17 -5.97
C GLN A 99 -12.84 -24.68 -6.07
N ILE A 100 -13.82 -25.18 -5.33
CA ILE A 100 -14.31 -26.55 -5.51
C ILE A 100 -15.80 -26.53 -5.82
N ASP A 101 -16.22 -27.44 -6.69
CA ASP A 101 -17.59 -27.67 -7.12
C ASP A 101 -18.01 -29.13 -6.90
N PHE A 102 -17.33 -29.80 -5.97
CA PHE A 102 -17.60 -31.18 -5.61
C PHE A 102 -17.78 -31.33 -4.10
N HIS A 103 -18.51 -32.38 -3.74
CA HIS A 103 -18.60 -32.91 -2.40
C HIS A 103 -18.41 -34.43 -2.48
N LYS A 104 -17.43 -34.96 -1.75
CA LYS A 104 -17.14 -36.39 -1.68
C LYS A 104 -16.91 -36.80 -0.24
N PHE A 105 -17.53 -37.89 0.17
CA PHE A 105 -17.37 -38.49 1.49
C PHE A 105 -17.13 -39.98 1.36
N ASP A 106 -16.44 -40.55 2.34
CA ASP A 106 -16.30 -41.99 2.48
C ASP A 106 -17.54 -42.52 3.24
N PRO A 107 -18.32 -43.46 2.67
CA PRO A 107 -19.50 -44.02 3.33
C PRO A 107 -19.22 -44.66 4.70
N ASP A 108 -17.98 -45.13 4.91
CA ASP A 108 -17.56 -45.80 6.14
C ASP A 108 -16.84 -44.85 7.13
N SER A 109 -16.70 -43.56 6.77
CA SER A 109 -16.09 -42.52 7.60
C SER A 109 -17.06 -41.38 7.88
N THR A 110 -16.86 -40.68 8.99
CA THR A 110 -17.52 -39.39 9.25
C THR A 110 -16.80 -38.23 8.57
N GLU A 111 -15.68 -38.48 7.89
CA GLU A 111 -14.85 -37.46 7.28
C GLU A 111 -15.16 -37.24 5.80
N THR A 112 -15.30 -35.97 5.44
CA THR A 112 -15.41 -35.48 4.07
C THR A 112 -14.02 -35.29 3.47
N LEU A 113 -13.89 -35.55 2.15
CA LEU A 113 -12.69 -35.14 1.42
C LEU A 113 -12.61 -33.61 1.47
N ALA A 114 -11.55 -33.10 2.07
CA ALA A 114 -11.40 -31.68 2.30
C ALA A 114 -10.03 -31.17 1.85
N ILE A 115 -10.01 -29.93 1.40
CA ILE A 115 -8.78 -29.19 1.12
C ILE A 115 -8.44 -28.38 2.36
N VAL A 116 -7.23 -28.57 2.88
CA VAL A 116 -6.69 -27.86 4.04
C VAL A 116 -5.51 -27.00 3.58
N LEU A 117 -5.51 -25.72 3.95
CA LEU A 117 -4.45 -24.79 3.58
C LEU A 117 -3.48 -24.52 4.73
N PRO A 118 -2.16 -24.43 4.45
CA PRO A 118 -1.12 -24.23 5.46
C PRO A 118 -1.01 -22.75 5.86
N GLN A 119 -1.97 -22.26 6.65
CA GLN A 119 -1.98 -20.88 7.16
C GLN A 119 -0.81 -20.56 8.10
N ASP A 120 -0.27 -21.60 8.74
CA ASP A 120 0.92 -21.56 9.59
C ASP A 120 2.16 -21.05 8.84
N GLN A 121 2.25 -21.28 7.53
CA GLN A 121 3.33 -20.70 6.71
C GLN A 121 3.25 -19.17 6.66
N MET A 122 2.05 -18.59 6.72
CA MET A 122 1.83 -17.14 6.62
C MET A 122 1.85 -16.45 7.99
N TYR A 123 1.22 -17.02 9.01
CA TYR A 123 1.03 -16.40 10.32
C TYR A 123 1.68 -17.16 11.48
N GLY A 124 2.50 -18.19 11.19
CA GLY A 124 3.20 -19.02 12.16
C GLY A 124 2.38 -20.16 12.74
N GLU A 125 3.08 -21.12 13.33
CA GLU A 125 2.50 -22.35 13.91
C GLU A 125 1.45 -22.08 15.01
N LYS A 126 1.50 -20.91 15.64
CA LYS A 126 0.57 -20.52 16.72
C LYS A 126 -0.72 -19.90 16.22
N TYR A 127 -0.89 -19.70 14.91
CA TYR A 127 -2.09 -19.11 14.35
C TYR A 127 -3.28 -20.08 14.50
N PRO A 128 -4.39 -19.67 15.17
CA PRO A 128 -5.43 -20.62 15.60
C PRO A 128 -6.44 -20.98 14.51
N ILE A 129 -6.35 -20.39 13.31
CA ILE A 129 -7.33 -20.59 12.24
C ILE A 129 -6.77 -21.56 11.20
N HIS A 130 -7.45 -22.70 11.05
CA HIS A 130 -7.18 -23.69 10.03
C HIS A 130 -8.23 -23.59 8.93
N LEU A 131 -7.82 -23.13 7.75
CA LEU A 131 -8.71 -23.03 6.60
C LEU A 131 -8.94 -24.41 6.02
N LYS A 132 -10.20 -24.86 6.05
CA LYS A 132 -10.68 -26.12 5.51
C LYS A 132 -11.92 -25.86 4.66
N ILE A 133 -11.97 -26.41 3.45
CA ILE A 133 -13.18 -26.44 2.62
C ILE A 133 -13.44 -27.88 2.19
N ASP A 134 -14.68 -28.33 2.37
CA ASP A 134 -15.12 -29.69 2.09
C ASP A 134 -16.42 -29.77 1.27
N ARG A 135 -16.91 -28.61 0.80
CA ARG A 135 -18.11 -28.46 -0.03
C ARG A 135 -17.93 -27.35 -1.05
N GLU A 136 -18.86 -27.26 -1.98
CA GLU A 136 -18.88 -26.29 -3.05
C GLU A 136 -18.66 -24.86 -2.53
N GLY A 137 -17.64 -24.17 -3.05
CA GLY A 137 -17.31 -22.83 -2.61
C GLY A 137 -15.87 -22.42 -2.90
N HIS A 138 -15.46 -21.36 -2.21
CA HIS A 138 -14.14 -20.74 -2.35
C HIS A 138 -13.41 -20.68 -1.02
N ILE A 139 -12.09 -20.82 -1.09
CA ILE A 139 -11.20 -20.60 0.05
C ILE A 139 -10.07 -19.66 -0.38
N TYR A 140 -9.83 -18.63 0.43
CA TYR A 140 -8.83 -17.59 0.19
C TYR A 140 -7.89 -17.46 1.39
N THR A 141 -6.57 -17.43 1.16
CA THR A 141 -5.60 -17.10 2.22
C THR A 141 -5.43 -15.59 2.44
N SER A 142 -5.61 -14.80 1.37
CA SER A 142 -5.55 -13.35 1.38
C SER A 142 -6.45 -12.83 0.25
N MET A 143 -7.11 -11.70 0.48
CA MET A 143 -7.91 -11.02 -0.55
C MET A 143 -7.18 -9.81 -1.15
N GLN A 144 -5.97 -9.47 -0.67
CA GLN A 144 -5.30 -8.22 -1.06
C GLN A 144 -5.11 -8.11 -2.57
N ARG A 145 -4.50 -9.12 -3.19
CA ARG A 145 -4.21 -9.09 -4.63
C ARG A 145 -5.48 -8.99 -5.47
N ALA A 146 -6.47 -9.82 -5.17
CA ALA A 146 -7.75 -9.84 -5.88
C ALA A 146 -8.49 -8.50 -5.71
N LEU A 147 -8.48 -7.94 -4.49
CA LEU A 147 -9.11 -6.66 -4.19
C LEU A 147 -8.42 -5.50 -4.94
N ILE A 148 -7.09 -5.44 -4.96
CA ILE A 148 -6.35 -4.41 -5.72
C ILE A 148 -6.67 -4.51 -7.22
N GLN A 149 -6.67 -5.72 -7.78
CA GLN A 149 -7.02 -5.93 -9.18
C GLN A 149 -8.46 -5.49 -9.48
N ARG A 150 -9.40 -5.79 -8.59
CA ARG A 150 -10.80 -5.35 -8.68
C ARG A 150 -10.91 -3.83 -8.62
N ILE A 151 -10.23 -3.16 -7.68
CA ILE A 151 -10.19 -1.70 -7.57
C ILE A 151 -9.69 -1.06 -8.87
N ILE A 152 -8.56 -1.55 -9.40
CA ILE A 152 -8.01 -1.06 -10.68
C ILE A 152 -9.02 -1.26 -11.81
N SER A 153 -9.58 -2.45 -11.94
CA SER A 153 -10.55 -2.79 -13.00
C SER A 153 -11.79 -1.92 -12.94
N LEU A 154 -12.40 -1.79 -11.75
CA LEU A 154 -13.64 -1.04 -11.55
C LEU A 154 -13.42 0.46 -11.73
N ARG A 155 -12.29 1.00 -11.27
CA ARG A 155 -11.90 2.39 -11.58
C ARG A 155 -11.79 2.62 -13.08
N ASN A 156 -11.14 1.70 -13.80
CA ASN A 156 -10.99 1.81 -15.26
C ASN A 156 -12.35 1.72 -15.96
N GLN A 157 -13.23 0.84 -15.52
CA GLN A 157 -14.59 0.73 -16.04
C GLN A 157 -15.39 2.02 -15.83
N LEU A 158 -15.40 2.60 -14.62
CA LEU A 158 -16.11 3.86 -14.34
C LEU A 158 -15.64 5.03 -15.23
N VAL A 159 -14.36 5.06 -15.59
CA VAL A 159 -13.81 6.10 -16.49
C VAL A 159 -14.17 5.80 -17.95
N ILE A 160 -13.94 4.56 -18.40
CA ILE A 160 -14.22 4.14 -19.78
C ILE A 160 -15.71 4.23 -20.10
N GLN A 161 -16.58 3.87 -19.15
CA GLN A 161 -18.04 3.92 -19.26
C GLN A 161 -18.61 5.21 -18.65
N SER A 162 -17.79 6.27 -18.58
CA SER A 162 -18.22 7.53 -17.97
C SER A 162 -19.39 8.19 -18.69
N ASN A 163 -19.75 7.76 -19.89
CA ASN A 163 -20.99 8.16 -20.55
C ASN A 163 -22.27 7.77 -19.77
N GLU A 164 -22.14 6.81 -18.86
CA GLU A 164 -23.19 6.33 -17.95
C GLU A 164 -23.13 7.00 -16.57
N ALA A 165 -22.26 7.99 -16.35
CA ALA A 165 -22.05 8.61 -15.03
C ALA A 165 -23.27 9.33 -14.43
N LEU A 166 -24.34 9.50 -15.20
CA LEU A 166 -25.63 10.03 -14.73
C LEU A 166 -26.66 8.94 -14.40
N LEU A 167 -26.30 7.67 -14.56
CA LEU A 167 -27.14 6.51 -14.21
C LEU A 167 -26.84 6.05 -12.78
N SER A 168 -27.84 5.47 -12.13
CA SER A 168 -27.71 4.98 -10.75
C SER A 168 -26.69 3.86 -10.61
N ASP A 169 -26.61 2.95 -11.58
CA ASP A 169 -25.67 1.82 -11.54
C ASP A 169 -24.21 2.30 -11.47
N TRP A 170 -23.86 3.34 -12.23
CA TRP A 170 -22.53 3.96 -12.17
C TRP A 170 -22.22 4.53 -10.77
N ILE A 171 -23.21 5.12 -10.09
CA ILE A 171 -23.05 5.63 -8.72
C ILE A 171 -22.88 4.47 -7.71
N PHE A 172 -23.59 3.34 -7.90
CA PHE A 172 -23.41 2.15 -7.05
C PHE A 172 -22.05 1.48 -7.27
N ASP A 173 -21.54 1.49 -8.50
CA ASP A 173 -20.20 1.02 -8.81
C ASP A 173 -19.13 1.94 -8.20
N LEU A 174 -19.32 3.26 -8.23
CA LEU A 174 -18.47 4.22 -7.52
C LEU A 174 -18.49 3.97 -6.01
N ARG A 175 -19.66 3.78 -5.40
CA ARG A 175 -19.79 3.41 -3.98
C ARG A 175 -19.01 2.14 -3.66
N THR A 176 -19.12 1.12 -4.53
CA THR A 176 -18.42 -0.16 -4.38
C THR A 176 -16.91 0.05 -4.45
N LEU A 177 -16.42 0.82 -5.43
CA LEU A 177 -15.00 1.14 -5.59
C LEU A 177 -14.42 1.84 -4.35
N ILE A 178 -15.12 2.84 -3.81
CA ILE A 178 -14.67 3.54 -2.60
C ILE A 178 -14.66 2.57 -1.40
N GLY A 179 -15.69 1.71 -1.29
CA GLY A 179 -15.77 0.67 -0.25
C GLY A 179 -14.61 -0.33 -0.32
N ASP A 180 -14.26 -0.78 -1.52
CA ASP A 180 -13.17 -1.71 -1.79
C ASP A 180 -11.81 -1.07 -1.44
N ALA A 181 -11.60 0.20 -1.80
CA ALA A 181 -10.38 0.94 -1.46
C ALA A 181 -10.19 1.11 0.06
N ILE A 182 -11.26 1.43 0.79
CA ILE A 182 -11.19 1.51 2.26
C ILE A 182 -10.89 0.14 2.87
N SER A 183 -11.56 -0.90 2.38
CA SER A 183 -11.40 -2.27 2.85
C SER A 183 -9.96 -2.76 2.67
N LEU A 184 -9.26 -2.33 1.61
CA LEU A 184 -7.86 -2.69 1.38
C LEU A 184 -6.94 -2.26 2.54
N VAL A 185 -7.12 -1.04 3.05
CA VAL A 185 -6.31 -0.52 4.18
C VAL A 185 -6.66 -1.26 5.46
N ASP A 186 -7.95 -1.45 5.75
CA ASP A 186 -8.40 -2.19 6.92
C ASP A 186 -7.87 -3.63 6.90
N ILE A 187 -7.98 -4.35 5.77
CA ILE A 187 -7.46 -5.71 5.62
C ILE A 187 -5.96 -5.74 5.87
N THR A 188 -5.21 -4.78 5.32
CA THR A 188 -3.76 -4.67 5.55
C THR A 188 -3.42 -4.55 7.03
N LEU A 189 -4.11 -3.66 7.76
CA LEU A 189 -3.88 -3.46 9.20
C LEU A 189 -4.25 -4.70 10.03
N HIS A 190 -5.32 -5.41 9.69
CA HIS A 190 -5.69 -6.64 10.41
C HIS A 190 -4.73 -7.80 10.13
N GLN A 191 -4.26 -7.96 8.88
CA GLN A 191 -3.24 -8.95 8.56
C GLN A 191 -1.93 -8.64 9.30
N PHE A 192 -1.53 -7.36 9.34
CA PHE A 192 -0.39 -6.92 10.12
C PHE A 192 -0.55 -7.24 11.62
N TYR A 193 -1.70 -6.91 12.21
CA TYR A 193 -2.00 -7.25 13.61
C TYR A 193 -1.88 -8.76 13.87
N ASN A 194 -2.50 -9.60 13.03
CA ASN A 194 -2.42 -11.05 13.19
C ASN A 194 -0.98 -11.55 13.05
N LYS A 195 -0.25 -11.08 12.04
CA LYS A 195 1.15 -11.45 11.84
C LYS A 195 1.99 -11.10 13.07
N ALA A 196 1.84 -9.90 13.60
CA ALA A 196 2.56 -9.47 14.79
C ALA A 196 2.19 -10.29 16.04
N GLN A 197 0.93 -10.70 16.18
CA GLN A 197 0.49 -11.49 17.32
C GLN A 197 1.04 -12.92 17.31
N TYR A 198 1.08 -13.58 16.15
CA TYR A 198 1.33 -15.02 16.07
C TYR A 198 2.72 -15.38 15.52
N ASP A 199 3.31 -14.52 14.69
CA ASP A 199 4.64 -14.71 14.09
C ASP A 199 5.32 -13.36 13.79
N PRO A 200 5.72 -12.62 14.84
CA PRO A 200 6.31 -11.30 14.70
C PRO A 200 7.64 -11.34 13.94
N LEU A 201 7.83 -10.38 13.01
CA LEU A 201 9.11 -10.21 12.33
C LEU A 201 10.18 -9.69 13.30
N PRO A 202 11.49 -9.87 12.99
CA PRO A 202 12.56 -9.34 13.81
C PRO A 202 12.40 -7.84 14.10
N GLY A 203 12.46 -7.47 15.37
CA GLY A 203 12.28 -6.09 15.83
C GLY A 203 10.84 -5.69 16.14
N TRP A 204 9.84 -6.50 15.78
CA TRP A 204 8.45 -6.26 16.21
C TRP A 204 8.24 -6.71 17.66
N ASN A 205 7.54 -5.89 18.44
CA ASN A 205 7.14 -6.20 19.82
C ASN A 205 5.62 -6.16 19.94
N PHE A 206 4.99 -7.32 20.18
CA PHE A 206 3.54 -7.41 20.32
C PHE A 206 3.14 -7.59 21.79
N GLU A 207 2.72 -6.49 22.41
CA GLU A 207 2.18 -6.48 23.77
C GLU A 207 0.68 -6.20 23.71
N LYS A 208 -0.15 -7.24 23.87
CA LYS A 208 -1.62 -7.13 23.75
C LYS A 208 -2.23 -6.02 24.62
N GLN A 209 -1.67 -5.74 25.78
CA GLN A 209 -2.13 -4.67 26.67
C GLN A 209 -1.92 -3.26 26.10
N LYS A 210 -0.83 -3.04 25.35
CA LYS A 210 -0.50 -1.75 24.71
C LYS A 210 -1.20 -1.60 23.36
N VAL A 211 -1.12 -2.63 22.52
CA VAL A 211 -1.72 -2.66 21.18
C VAL A 211 -3.25 -2.68 21.28
N GLY A 212 -3.75 -3.41 22.27
CA GLY A 212 -5.16 -3.58 22.57
C GLY A 212 -5.88 -4.55 21.62
N GLU A 213 -7.18 -4.72 21.82
CA GLU A 213 -7.97 -5.73 21.07
C GLU A 213 -8.07 -5.45 19.56
N LYS A 214 -8.14 -6.51 18.76
CA LYS A 214 -8.27 -6.41 17.30
C LYS A 214 -9.60 -5.78 16.85
N PHE A 215 -10.69 -6.11 17.54
CA PHE A 215 -12.06 -5.78 17.12
C PHE A 215 -12.62 -4.56 17.85
N GLY A 216 -13.64 -3.92 17.26
CA GLY A 216 -14.36 -2.79 17.87
C GLY A 216 -13.56 -1.50 17.98
N ARG A 217 -12.42 -1.38 17.28
CA ARG A 217 -11.54 -0.21 17.32
C ARG A 217 -11.83 0.78 16.21
N ARG A 218 -11.65 2.06 16.52
CA ARG A 218 -11.66 3.13 15.52
C ARG A 218 -10.45 2.96 14.61
N PHE A 219 -10.59 3.40 13.36
CA PHE A 219 -9.50 3.32 12.38
C PHE A 219 -8.21 4.02 12.84
N ILE A 220 -8.32 5.18 13.50
CA ILE A 220 -7.16 5.92 14.01
C ILE A 220 -6.37 5.09 15.05
N ASP A 221 -7.06 4.30 15.86
CA ASP A 221 -6.41 3.41 16.83
C ASP A 221 -5.70 2.24 16.15
N LYS A 222 -6.24 1.76 15.02
CA LYS A 222 -5.58 0.73 14.21
C LYS A 222 -4.29 1.25 13.56
N LEU A 223 -4.23 2.52 13.16
CA LEU A 223 -3.00 3.12 12.64
C LEU A 223 -1.90 3.17 13.72
N LYS A 224 -2.27 3.40 14.99
CA LYS A 224 -1.32 3.38 16.12
C LYS A 224 -0.64 2.02 16.29
N TRP A 225 -1.27 0.92 15.84
CA TRP A 225 -0.64 -0.41 15.86
C TRP A 225 0.73 -0.42 15.16
N ILE A 226 0.89 0.34 14.07
CA ILE A 226 2.15 0.39 13.33
C ILE A 226 3.28 0.84 14.25
N GLY A 227 3.15 2.01 14.87
CA GLY A 227 4.16 2.54 15.79
C GLY A 227 4.32 1.70 17.07
N LEU A 228 3.22 1.20 17.64
CA LEU A 228 3.27 0.39 18.87
C LEU A 228 3.97 -0.95 18.69
N ILE A 229 3.83 -1.58 17.51
CA ILE A 229 4.41 -2.89 17.23
C ILE A 229 5.82 -2.75 16.65
N THR A 230 6.07 -1.80 15.74
CA THR A 230 7.35 -1.73 15.01
C THR A 230 8.30 -0.66 15.55
N GLY A 231 7.84 0.23 16.42
CA GLY A 231 8.58 1.42 16.85
C GLY A 231 8.67 2.53 15.79
N ASN A 232 8.09 2.33 14.60
CA ASN A 232 8.17 3.26 13.48
C ASN A 232 6.77 3.79 13.13
N PRO A 233 6.32 4.91 13.72
CA PRO A 233 4.99 5.45 13.43
C PRO A 233 4.85 5.90 11.97
N LEU A 234 3.61 5.91 11.48
CA LEU A 234 3.23 6.36 10.13
C LEU A 234 3.16 7.90 10.07
N ASP A 235 4.32 8.54 10.18
CA ASP A 235 4.49 10.00 10.21
C ASP A 235 4.53 10.66 8.83
N ASN A 236 4.77 9.89 7.77
CA ASN A 236 5.04 10.37 6.42
C ASN A 236 3.85 10.22 5.45
N ALA A 237 2.62 10.01 5.94
CA ALA A 237 1.43 9.70 5.14
C ALA A 237 0.29 10.72 5.26
N ARG A 238 0.59 11.98 5.61
CA ARG A 238 -0.43 13.01 5.89
C ARG A 238 -1.40 13.23 4.72
N ASP A 239 -0.86 13.35 3.51
CA ASP A 239 -1.66 13.67 2.33
C ASP A 239 -2.56 12.49 1.94
N GLU A 240 -2.03 11.27 1.97
CA GLU A 240 -2.82 10.07 1.68
C GLU A 240 -3.87 9.79 2.75
N LEU A 241 -3.57 10.10 4.01
CA LEU A 241 -4.55 10.00 5.10
C LEU A 241 -5.69 11.02 4.92
N SER A 242 -5.41 12.22 4.43
CA SER A 242 -6.44 13.22 4.11
C SER A 242 -7.41 12.69 3.05
N SER A 243 -6.88 12.17 1.94
CA SER A 243 -7.66 11.53 0.88
C SER A 243 -8.45 10.32 1.39
N PHE A 244 -7.81 9.45 2.18
CA PHE A 244 -8.47 8.29 2.78
C PHE A 244 -9.62 8.68 3.72
N HIS A 245 -9.43 9.68 4.58
CA HIS A 245 -10.48 10.16 5.48
C HIS A 245 -11.66 10.74 4.70
N LYS A 246 -11.40 11.48 3.62
CA LYS A 246 -12.47 11.99 2.76
C LYS A 246 -13.26 10.87 2.09
N LEU A 247 -12.57 9.87 1.54
CA LEU A 247 -13.22 8.69 0.97
C LEU A 247 -14.03 7.92 2.02
N ARG A 248 -13.53 7.82 3.27
CA ARG A 248 -14.25 7.17 4.37
C ARG A 248 -15.54 7.90 4.74
N GLU A 249 -15.51 9.23 4.77
CA GLU A 249 -16.68 10.07 4.97
C GLU A 249 -17.73 9.80 3.88
N ILE A 250 -17.31 9.89 2.60
CA ILE A 250 -18.18 9.66 1.44
C ILE A 250 -18.76 8.24 1.47
N ARG A 251 -17.93 7.22 1.71
CA ARG A 251 -18.40 5.83 1.83
C ARG A 251 -19.43 5.67 2.92
N ASN A 252 -19.20 6.24 4.10
CA ASN A 252 -20.14 6.14 5.20
C ASN A 252 -21.47 6.81 4.84
N HIS A 253 -21.42 7.99 4.23
CA HIS A 253 -22.62 8.66 3.75
C HIS A 253 -23.34 7.83 2.67
N MET A 254 -22.66 7.33 1.64
CA MET A 254 -23.29 6.51 0.59
C MET A 254 -23.82 5.16 1.12
N MET A 255 -23.24 4.61 2.19
CA MET A 255 -23.67 3.35 2.82
C MET A 255 -24.87 3.51 3.74
N HIS A 256 -24.87 4.57 4.56
CA HIS A 256 -25.89 4.80 5.58
C HIS A 256 -26.99 5.76 5.13
N PHE A 257 -26.72 6.54 4.08
CA PHE A 257 -27.59 7.60 3.55
C PHE A 257 -28.04 8.56 4.65
N ASP A 258 -27.06 9.04 5.43
CA ASP A 258 -27.22 10.00 6.53
C ASP A 258 -26.19 11.15 6.36
N PRO A 259 -26.64 12.41 6.13
CA PRO A 259 -28.04 12.84 5.94
C PRO A 259 -28.76 12.13 4.77
N PRO A 260 -30.09 12.12 4.71
CA PRO A 260 -30.85 11.45 3.64
C PRO A 260 -30.89 12.24 2.32
N SER A 261 -29.75 12.84 1.95
CA SER A 261 -29.58 13.69 0.78
C SER A 261 -28.16 13.52 0.27
N LEU A 262 -27.98 13.25 -1.02
CA LEU A 262 -26.66 13.05 -1.62
C LEU A 262 -26.55 13.82 -2.95
N VAL A 263 -25.54 14.68 -3.03
CA VAL A 263 -25.14 15.41 -4.23
C VAL A 263 -23.75 14.91 -4.64
N VAL A 264 -23.65 14.42 -5.88
CA VAL A 264 -22.39 13.95 -6.48
C VAL A 264 -22.16 14.68 -7.79
N PRO A 265 -21.52 15.86 -7.77
CA PRO A 265 -21.04 16.49 -8.99
C PRO A 265 -19.99 15.60 -9.66
N LEU A 266 -20.03 15.53 -10.99
CA LEU A 266 -19.04 14.75 -11.73
C LEU A 266 -17.63 15.34 -11.60
N GLU A 267 -17.48 16.66 -11.40
CA GLU A 267 -16.21 17.28 -11.02
C GLU A 267 -15.59 16.62 -9.76
N GLU A 268 -16.40 16.41 -8.72
CA GLU A 268 -15.92 15.83 -7.45
C GLU A 268 -15.72 14.33 -7.56
N ALA A 269 -16.56 13.62 -8.31
CA ALA A 269 -16.37 12.21 -8.58
C ALA A 269 -15.00 11.92 -9.24
N ALA A 270 -14.54 12.79 -10.15
CA ALA A 270 -13.18 12.70 -10.71
C ALA A 270 -12.09 12.87 -9.64
N ILE A 271 -12.28 13.77 -8.68
CA ILE A 271 -11.37 13.94 -7.53
C ILE A 271 -11.35 12.66 -6.70
N TRP A 272 -12.50 12.07 -6.39
CA TRP A 272 -12.57 10.84 -5.60
C TRP A 272 -11.91 9.66 -6.30
N LEU A 273 -12.08 9.54 -7.63
CA LEU A 273 -11.38 8.54 -8.45
C LEU A 273 -9.86 8.70 -8.40
N ASN A 274 -9.34 9.91 -8.21
CA ASN A 274 -7.90 10.15 -8.00
C ASN A 274 -7.48 9.87 -6.55
N GLN A 275 -8.28 10.26 -5.56
CA GLN A 275 -8.04 9.93 -4.15
C GLN A 275 -7.98 8.42 -3.89
N ILE A 276 -8.68 7.61 -4.69
CA ILE A 276 -8.58 6.15 -4.63
C ILE A 276 -7.14 5.69 -4.93
N VAL A 277 -6.40 6.37 -5.81
CA VAL A 277 -5.00 6.05 -6.09
C VAL A 277 -4.11 6.40 -4.89
N ASP A 278 -4.40 7.48 -4.15
CA ASP A 278 -3.69 7.85 -2.91
C ASP A 278 -3.73 6.72 -1.86
N VAL A 279 -4.78 5.89 -1.88
CA VAL A 279 -4.87 4.70 -1.02
C VAL A 279 -3.76 3.70 -1.33
N ALA A 280 -3.34 3.56 -2.59
CA ALA A 280 -2.22 2.71 -2.96
C ALA A 280 -0.91 3.19 -2.31
N PHE A 281 -0.68 4.51 -2.34
CA PHE A 281 0.46 5.15 -1.67
C PHE A 281 0.39 4.98 -0.15
N LEU A 282 -0.81 5.09 0.45
CA LEU A 282 -1.00 4.82 1.88
C LEU A 282 -0.60 3.38 2.24
N VAL A 283 -1.07 2.40 1.48
CA VAL A 283 -0.74 0.98 1.70
C VAL A 283 0.76 0.72 1.52
N SER A 284 1.39 1.33 0.52
CA SER A 284 2.84 1.28 0.31
C SER A 284 3.60 1.85 1.52
N LYS A 285 3.22 3.05 2.00
CA LYS A 285 3.85 3.66 3.20
C LYS A 285 3.63 2.83 4.47
N ILE A 286 2.45 2.21 4.64
CA ILE A 286 2.19 1.28 5.74
C ILE A 286 3.16 0.10 5.66
N ARG A 287 3.32 -0.50 4.47
CA ARG A 287 4.24 -1.64 4.25
C ARG A 287 5.68 -1.27 4.56
N ASP A 288 6.14 -0.12 4.11
CA ASP A 288 7.47 0.40 4.42
C ASP A 288 7.69 0.51 5.94
N LYS A 289 6.72 1.06 6.68
CA LYS A 289 6.81 1.24 8.14
C LYS A 289 6.76 -0.06 8.93
N ILE A 290 6.10 -1.09 8.40
CA ILE A 290 6.10 -2.42 9.01
C ILE A 290 7.29 -3.28 8.54
N GLY A 291 8.09 -2.81 7.59
CA GLY A 291 9.21 -3.59 7.03
C GLY A 291 8.74 -4.74 6.13
N ALA A 292 7.56 -4.61 5.52
CA ALA A 292 7.07 -5.53 4.50
C ALA A 292 7.46 -5.01 3.10
N ASN A 293 7.79 -5.92 2.19
CA ASN A 293 7.98 -5.55 0.79
C ASN A 293 6.67 -5.01 0.18
N GLY A 294 6.79 -4.13 -0.81
CA GLY A 294 5.68 -3.79 -1.71
C GLY A 294 5.22 -4.98 -2.54
N SER A 295 4.36 -4.72 -3.51
CA SER A 295 3.96 -5.74 -4.48
C SER A 295 3.68 -5.18 -5.85
N THR A 296 3.85 -6.00 -6.90
CA THR A 296 3.53 -5.62 -8.28
C THR A 296 2.10 -5.08 -8.40
N SER A 297 1.16 -5.66 -7.65
CA SER A 297 -0.23 -5.20 -7.63
C SER A 297 -0.36 -3.77 -7.07
N ILE A 298 0.31 -3.46 -5.95
CA ILE A 298 0.32 -2.11 -5.37
C ILE A 298 1.01 -1.12 -6.31
N LEU A 299 2.17 -1.49 -6.88
CA LEU A 299 2.87 -0.64 -7.84
C LEU A 299 2.01 -0.32 -9.06
N ASN A 300 1.31 -1.32 -9.60
CA ASN A 300 0.39 -1.12 -10.72
C ASN A 300 -0.83 -0.27 -10.33
N PHE A 301 -1.23 -0.30 -9.05
CA PHE A 301 -2.26 0.58 -8.53
C PHE A 301 -1.76 2.04 -8.42
N MET A 302 -0.54 2.25 -7.94
CA MET A 302 0.10 3.58 -7.90
C MET A 302 0.33 4.16 -9.31
N LEU A 303 0.56 3.30 -10.31
CA LEU A 303 0.80 3.71 -11.70
C LEU A 303 -0.48 4.08 -12.48
N GLN A 304 -1.65 3.98 -11.86
CA GLN A 304 -2.90 4.37 -12.52
C GLN A 304 -2.88 5.85 -12.90
N LYS A 305 -3.37 6.15 -14.10
CA LYS A 305 -3.40 7.53 -14.64
C LYS A 305 -4.40 8.40 -13.89
N GLU A 306 -4.07 9.69 -13.78
CA GLU A 306 -4.96 10.74 -13.28
C GLU A 306 -6.23 10.79 -14.14
N VAL A 307 -7.39 10.90 -13.49
CA VAL A 307 -8.69 11.08 -14.12
C VAL A 307 -9.03 12.56 -14.14
N ILE A 308 -9.40 13.06 -15.31
CA ILE A 308 -9.89 14.41 -15.52
C ILE A 308 -11.36 14.39 -15.91
N PHE A 309 -12.10 15.38 -15.44
CA PHE A 309 -13.49 15.59 -15.83
C PHE A 309 -13.59 16.45 -17.09
N VAL A 310 -14.41 16.01 -18.04
CA VAL A 310 -14.58 16.64 -19.34
C VAL A 310 -16.06 17.02 -19.55
N PRO A 311 -16.40 18.33 -19.58
CA PRO A 311 -17.76 18.78 -19.89
C PRO A 311 -18.22 18.33 -21.27
N LYS A 312 -19.54 18.27 -21.47
CA LYS A 312 -20.08 18.32 -22.84
C LYS A 312 -19.62 19.60 -23.54
N PRO A 313 -19.40 19.59 -24.86
CA PRO A 313 -19.01 20.78 -25.61
C PRO A 313 -19.94 21.99 -25.36
N SER A 314 -21.24 21.75 -25.20
CA SER A 314 -22.27 22.77 -24.89
C SER A 314 -22.12 23.41 -23.50
N PHE A 315 -21.32 22.83 -22.60
CA PHE A 315 -21.11 23.29 -21.23
C PHE A 315 -19.66 23.74 -20.98
N THR A 316 -18.91 24.03 -22.04
CA THR A 316 -17.52 24.51 -21.94
C THR A 316 -17.40 25.86 -21.24
N ALA A 317 -18.41 26.73 -21.36
CA ALA A 317 -18.46 28.04 -20.71
C ALA A 317 -19.12 28.02 -19.32
N ARG A 318 -19.20 26.86 -18.66
CA ARG A 318 -19.77 26.76 -17.30
C ARG A 318 -18.90 27.46 -16.25
N LEU A 319 -19.52 27.89 -15.17
CA LEU A 319 -18.79 28.33 -13.98
C LEU A 319 -18.07 27.14 -13.33
N PRO A 320 -16.87 27.35 -12.73
CA PRO A 320 -16.23 26.31 -11.95
C PRO A 320 -17.08 25.94 -10.73
N LEU A 321 -17.02 24.67 -10.32
CA LEU A 321 -17.67 24.22 -9.10
C LEU A 321 -17.09 24.97 -7.89
N ASN A 322 -17.94 25.63 -7.11
CA ASN A 322 -17.54 26.23 -5.85
C ASN A 322 -17.65 25.18 -4.73
N SER A 323 -16.59 24.42 -4.49
CA SER A 323 -16.57 23.35 -3.47
C SER A 323 -16.75 23.85 -2.03
N ARG A 324 -16.78 25.17 -1.79
CA ARG A 324 -17.04 25.75 -0.47
C ARG A 324 -18.51 26.00 -0.19
N GLU A 325 -19.35 26.00 -1.21
CA GLU A 325 -20.78 26.37 -1.10
C GLU A 325 -21.70 25.44 -1.89
N SER A 326 -21.13 24.51 -2.67
CA SER A 326 -21.87 23.62 -3.57
C SER A 326 -21.26 22.22 -3.59
N GLY A 327 -21.93 21.29 -4.26
CA GLY A 327 -21.47 19.92 -4.43
C GLY A 327 -21.79 19.02 -3.24
N TYR A 328 -20.90 18.07 -2.97
CA TYR A 328 -21.05 17.10 -1.88
C TYR A 328 -21.22 17.78 -0.52
N LEU A 329 -20.64 18.97 -0.33
CA LEU A 329 -20.83 19.77 0.88
C LEU A 329 -22.32 20.06 1.19
N CYS A 330 -23.16 20.26 0.18
CA CYS A 330 -24.61 20.45 0.36
C CYS A 330 -25.34 19.20 0.88
N SER A 331 -24.64 18.08 0.94
CA SER A 331 -25.14 16.80 1.40
C SER A 331 -24.69 16.51 2.83
N CYS A 332 -23.85 17.35 3.43
CA CYS A 332 -23.38 17.20 4.79
C CYS A 332 -24.33 17.90 5.76
N TRP A 333 -24.39 17.42 7.00
CA TRP A 333 -24.97 18.22 8.08
C TRP A 333 -24.26 19.57 8.13
N PRO A 334 -24.99 20.68 8.32
CA PRO A 334 -24.33 21.96 8.61
C PRO A 334 -23.38 21.73 9.77
N SER A 335 -22.16 22.27 9.66
CA SER A 335 -21.22 22.33 10.77
C SER A 335 -21.72 23.33 11.84
N GLY A 336 -22.99 23.22 12.25
CA GLY A 336 -23.63 24.08 13.22
C GLY A 336 -23.14 23.72 14.61
N GLU A 337 -22.62 24.71 15.32
CA GLU A 337 -22.69 24.85 16.78
C GLU A 337 -22.58 23.54 17.57
N GLN A 338 -21.41 22.91 17.56
CA GLN A 338 -21.00 22.11 18.72
C GLN A 338 -20.47 23.08 19.78
N ASP A 339 -21.31 23.33 20.78
CA ASP A 339 -20.94 23.59 22.17
C ASP A 339 -20.23 24.91 22.56
N ALA A 340 -21.00 26.01 22.57
CA ALA A 340 -20.80 27.11 23.55
C ALA A 340 -21.13 26.70 25.01
N GLY A 341 -21.29 25.40 25.29
CA GLY A 341 -21.67 24.87 26.59
C GLY A 341 -21.39 23.37 26.75
N ASN A 342 -20.28 22.88 26.22
CA ASN A 342 -19.59 21.62 26.56
C ASN A 342 -18.44 21.36 25.55
N ASN A 343 -17.49 22.31 25.46
CA ASN A 343 -16.26 22.09 24.70
C ASN A 343 -15.36 21.11 25.47
N LEU A 344 -15.54 19.82 25.21
CA LEU A 344 -14.56 18.76 25.42
C LEU A 344 -14.50 17.94 24.12
N ASP A 345 -13.38 18.13 23.41
CA ASP A 345 -12.73 17.17 22.51
C ASP A 345 -13.22 16.99 21.06
N THR A 346 -13.32 18.07 20.27
CA THR A 346 -13.33 17.93 18.79
C THR A 346 -12.46 18.91 17.98
N GLU A 347 -11.69 19.79 18.62
CA GLU A 347 -10.57 20.48 17.95
C GLU A 347 -9.24 20.08 18.61
N ASP A 348 -8.26 19.72 17.79
CA ASP A 348 -6.93 19.18 18.11
C ASP A 348 -6.82 17.69 18.52
N ASP A 349 -6.68 16.79 17.54
CA ASP A 349 -5.92 15.53 17.79
C ASP A 349 -5.17 14.93 16.58
N ALA A 350 -5.39 15.44 15.36
CA ALA A 350 -4.59 15.02 14.19
C ALA A 350 -3.21 15.73 14.14
N THR A 351 -3.11 16.96 14.66
CA THR A 351 -1.87 17.74 14.73
C THR A 351 -1.19 17.72 16.10
N LYS A 352 -1.95 17.51 17.19
CA LYS A 352 -1.36 17.36 18.54
C LYS A 352 -0.78 15.96 18.81
N SER A 353 -1.38 14.87 18.33
CA SER A 353 -0.82 13.53 18.59
C SER A 353 0.54 13.27 17.92
N VAL A 354 0.93 14.08 16.93
CA VAL A 354 2.28 14.07 16.34
C VAL A 354 3.27 14.89 17.16
N ALA A 355 2.82 15.96 17.82
CA ALA A 355 3.65 16.81 18.69
C ALA A 355 3.88 16.17 20.08
N ASP A 356 2.90 15.46 20.63
CA ASP A 356 3.02 14.82 21.94
C ASP A 356 3.92 13.56 21.93
N LEU A 357 4.21 13.01 20.74
CA LEU A 357 5.25 11.99 20.57
C LEU A 357 6.68 12.57 20.59
N GLN A 358 6.85 13.90 20.54
CA GLN A 358 8.17 14.53 20.57
C GLN A 358 8.63 14.96 21.97
N ILE A 359 7.74 15.01 22.98
CA ILE A 359 8.08 15.61 24.29
C ILE A 359 8.54 14.58 25.33
N VAL A 360 8.40 13.27 25.09
CA VAL A 360 8.75 12.24 26.10
C VAL A 360 10.22 11.77 26.03
N SER A 361 11.06 12.29 25.10
CA SER A 361 12.47 11.83 24.98
C SER A 361 13.54 12.85 25.40
N SER A 362 13.18 14.01 25.97
CA SER A 362 14.15 15.06 26.29
C SER A 362 14.10 15.51 27.74
N THR A 363 14.48 14.64 28.66
CA THR A 363 15.00 15.08 29.97
C THR A 363 16.08 14.12 30.46
N GLN A 364 17.20 14.71 30.91
CA GLN A 364 18.46 14.10 31.38
C GLN A 364 19.46 13.86 30.23
N SER A 365 20.47 14.71 30.04
CA SER A 365 21.58 14.81 31.01
C SER A 365 22.34 16.13 30.92
N LEU A 366 22.83 16.52 32.08
CA LEU A 366 23.64 17.68 32.44
C LEU A 366 24.94 17.84 31.64
N GLU A 367 25.23 19.11 31.35
CA GLU A 367 26.52 19.82 31.43
C GLU A 367 27.82 19.00 31.55
N ILE A 368 28.79 19.29 30.67
CA ILE A 368 30.13 19.78 31.02
C ILE A 368 30.64 20.62 29.83
N GLU A 369 31.03 21.86 30.14
CA GLU A 369 31.63 22.85 29.25
C GLU A 369 33.13 22.63 29.01
N GLN A 370 33.54 22.86 27.75
CA GLN A 370 34.75 23.57 27.28
C GLN A 370 36.18 22.96 27.49
N PRO A 371 37.21 23.45 26.77
CA PRO A 371 37.24 23.91 25.37
C PRO A 371 38.46 23.42 24.57
N SER A 372 38.38 23.70 23.27
CA SER A 372 39.39 23.66 22.21
C SER A 372 40.73 24.33 22.56
N VAL A 373 41.83 23.71 22.11
CA VAL A 373 43.12 24.38 21.86
C VAL A 373 43.65 23.97 20.48
N LEU A 374 43.96 24.99 19.68
CA LEU A 374 44.69 24.93 18.41
C LEU A 374 46.12 24.41 18.60
N GLY A 375 46.63 23.68 17.61
CA GLY A 375 48.06 23.36 17.50
C GLY A 375 48.43 22.86 16.11
N SER A 376 49.06 23.74 15.34
CA SER A 376 49.72 23.56 14.06
C SER A 376 50.85 22.53 14.08
N GLU A 377 51.12 21.85 12.96
CA GLU A 377 52.35 21.99 12.15
C GLU A 377 52.53 20.87 11.12
N GLN A 378 53.14 21.28 10.00
CA GLN A 378 53.58 20.49 8.85
C GLN A 378 54.75 19.55 9.21
N THR A 379 54.92 18.43 8.48
CA THR A 379 56.06 18.26 7.53
C THR A 379 56.12 16.84 6.93
N ASP A 380 56.22 16.83 5.60
CA ASP A 380 57.10 16.06 4.71
C ASP A 380 57.37 14.55 4.79
N SER A 381 57.28 13.97 3.59
CA SER A 381 58.17 12.95 2.99
C SER A 381 58.05 11.51 3.53
N SER A 382 58.26 10.42 2.78
CA SER A 382 58.44 10.10 1.37
C SER A 382 58.51 8.57 1.26
N LYS A 383 58.18 8.04 0.07
CA LYS A 383 58.74 6.81 -0.56
C LYS A 383 58.43 5.41 0.01
N ASN A 384 57.88 4.63 -0.93
CA ASN A 384 58.35 3.33 -1.45
C ASN A 384 57.61 2.03 -1.10
N SER A 385 57.47 1.26 -2.19
CA SER A 385 57.46 -0.20 -2.35
C SER A 385 56.14 -0.97 -2.24
N SER A 386 55.70 -1.43 -3.42
CA SER A 386 54.88 -2.61 -3.73
C SER A 386 55.58 -3.93 -3.33
N PRO A 387 55.03 -5.11 -3.67
CA PRO A 387 53.77 -5.71 -3.23
C PRO A 387 54.01 -7.08 -2.54
N SER A 388 53.07 -7.60 -1.75
CA SER A 388 53.10 -9.02 -1.36
C SER A 388 51.73 -9.67 -1.46
N THR A 389 51.67 -10.64 -2.37
CA THR A 389 50.73 -11.75 -2.44
C THR A 389 50.51 -12.41 -1.08
N LYS A 390 49.25 -12.70 -0.75
CA LYS A 390 48.85 -13.88 0.04
C LYS A 390 47.36 -14.11 -0.14
N GLY A 391 47.03 -15.29 -0.65
CA GLY A 391 45.67 -15.75 -0.84
C GLY A 391 44.95 -16.01 0.48
N SER A 392 43.63 -15.95 0.42
CA SER A 392 42.76 -16.71 1.31
C SER A 392 41.39 -16.89 0.64
N THR A 393 41.09 -18.11 0.22
CA THR A 393 39.74 -18.67 0.33
C THR A 393 39.35 -18.66 1.80
N PRO A 394 38.06 -18.44 2.17
CA PRO A 394 37.25 -19.63 2.39
C PRO A 394 35.71 -19.49 2.29
N LYS A 395 35.10 -20.68 2.17
CA LYS A 395 33.83 -21.13 2.79
C LYS A 395 32.52 -20.69 2.15
N GLY A 396 31.99 -21.60 1.33
CA GLY A 396 30.56 -21.78 1.18
C GLY A 396 29.89 -22.23 2.48
N PHE A 397 28.65 -21.80 2.64
CA PHE A 397 27.69 -22.38 3.56
C PHE A 397 26.48 -22.83 2.76
N GLY A 398 26.41 -24.14 2.52
CA GLY A 398 25.15 -24.81 2.28
C GLY A 398 24.60 -25.29 3.61
N LYS A 399 23.36 -24.91 3.94
CA LYS A 399 22.52 -25.69 4.85
C LYS A 399 21.22 -25.99 4.12
N LYS A 400 21.14 -27.24 3.66
CA LYS A 400 19.87 -27.92 3.37
C LYS A 400 19.19 -28.19 4.71
N SER A 401 17.99 -27.64 4.89
CA SER A 401 17.04 -28.16 5.86
C SER A 401 16.14 -29.14 5.13
N LYS A 402 16.21 -30.41 5.52
CA LYS A 402 15.12 -31.36 5.30
C LYS A 402 14.06 -31.02 6.33
N TYR A 403 12.86 -30.70 5.90
CA TYR A 403 11.59 -31.33 6.29
C TYR A 403 10.50 -30.79 5.37
#